data_AF-A0A8X6R9K6-F1
#
_entry.id   AF-A0A8X6R9K6-F1
#
_cell.length_a   1.000
_cell.length_b   1.000
_cell.length_c   1.000
_cell.angle_alpha   90.00
_cell.angle_beta   90.00
_cell.angle_gamma   90.00
#
_symmetry.space_group_name_H-M   'P 1'
#
loop_
_entity.id
_entity.type
_entity.pdbx_description
1 polymer ?
#
loop_
_entity_poly.entity_id
_entity_poly.type
_entity_poly.pdbx_seq_one_letter_code
_entity_poly.pdbx_strand_id
1 'polypeptide(L)'
;MHKNSDLLEQEDLKILEENDLIDKVAFIPRSTILKMDKTTLPAVMKMKDLINGEYTIPEKLDRFFKALIGGKDIRRQDGVNCHRLSNSLASDAIYCVSNGTVKPSKHITLGMTVKSLTSSRKMINILNRLGHCCNCNSLEELETEATI
;
A
#
# COMPACT_ATOMS: atom_id res chain seq x y z
N MET A 1 39.98 16.99 25.37
CA MET A 1 39.49 15.79 24.66
C MET A 1 38.11 15.31 25.14
N HIS A 2 37.64 15.65 26.35
CA HIS A 2 36.32 15.22 26.85
C HIS A 2 35.09 15.76 26.08
N LYS A 3 35.09 17.04 25.67
CA LYS A 3 33.94 17.67 24.99
C LYS A 3 33.48 16.99 23.70
N ASN A 4 34.37 16.28 22.99
CA ASN A 4 34.01 15.58 21.75
C ASN A 4 33.39 14.20 22.00
N SER A 5 33.67 13.57 23.16
CA SER A 5 33.05 12.31 23.57
C SER A 5 31.57 12.52 23.92
N ASP A 6 31.30 13.56 24.73
CA ASP A 6 29.95 13.87 25.20
C ASP A 6 29.00 14.28 24.06
N LEU A 7 29.52 14.91 23.00
CA LEU A 7 28.75 15.28 21.81
C LEU A 7 28.44 14.07 20.91
N LEU A 8 29.36 13.09 20.83
CA LEU A 8 29.12 11.85 20.09
C LEU A 8 28.06 11.00 20.81
N GLU A 9 28.13 10.90 22.14
CA GLU A 9 27.14 10.15 22.94
C GLU A 9 25.73 10.76 22.88
N GLN A 10 25.62 12.10 22.81
CA GLN A 10 24.33 12.78 22.64
C GLN A 10 23.71 12.56 21.27
N GLU A 11 24.52 12.56 20.21
CA GLU A 11 24.05 12.30 18.85
C GLU A 11 23.62 10.84 18.68
N ASP A 12 24.40 9.90 19.23
CA ASP A 12 24.05 8.47 19.21
C ASP A 12 22.73 8.20 19.95
N LEU A 13 22.52 8.85 21.10
CA LEU A 13 21.27 8.73 21.85
C LEU A 13 20.08 9.27 21.06
N LYS A 14 20.26 10.41 20.38
CA LYS A 14 19.21 11.01 19.54
C LYS A 14 18.86 10.12 18.34
N ILE A 15 19.86 9.54 17.68
CA ILE A 15 19.64 8.57 16.58
C ILE A 15 18.84 7.37 17.08
N LEU A 16 19.16 6.86 18.27
CA LEU A 16 18.44 5.74 18.86
C LEU A 16 16.97 6.09 19.14
N GLU A 17 16.70 7.28 19.69
CA GLU A 17 15.35 7.78 19.94
C GLU A 17 14.55 7.96 18.64
N GLU A 18 15.17 8.52 17.61
CA GLU A 18 14.54 8.70 16.29
C GLU A 18 14.19 7.36 15.64
N ASN A 19 15.09 6.37 15.71
CA ASN A 19 14.84 5.03 15.18
C ASN A 19 13.69 4.31 15.91
N ASP A 20 13.65 4.39 17.25
CA ASP A 20 12.56 3.81 18.04
C ASP A 20 11.19 4.45 17.69
N LEU A 21 11.17 5.77 17.44
CA LEU A 21 9.97 6.44 16.95
C LEU A 21 9.55 5.96 15.56
N ILE A 22 10.50 5.83 14.63
CA ILE A 22 10.23 5.32 13.27
C ILE A 22 9.65 3.90 13.33
N ASP A 23 10.25 3.02 14.13
CA ASP A 23 9.80 1.63 14.27
C ASP A 23 8.40 1.56 14.86
N LYS A 24 8.12 2.32 15.91
CA LYS A 24 6.77 2.41 16.51
C LYS A 24 5.74 2.91 15.50
N VAL A 25 6.08 3.96 14.74
CA VAL A 25 5.19 4.52 13.71
C VAL A 25 4.99 3.55 12.56
N ALA A 26 5.97 2.73 12.19
CA ALA A 26 5.86 1.72 11.13
C ALA A 26 5.06 0.47 11.57
N PHE A 27 5.23 0.01 12.81
CA PHE A 27 4.56 -1.19 13.31
C PHE A 27 3.06 -1.01 13.54
N ILE A 28 2.60 0.22 13.82
CA ILE A 28 1.16 0.50 13.99
C ILE A 28 0.38 0.24 12.67
N PRO A 29 0.68 0.90 11.53
CA PRO A 29 0.03 0.61 10.26
C PRO A 29 0.26 -0.83 9.81
N ARG A 30 1.47 -1.39 9.98
CA ARG A 30 1.76 -2.78 9.62
C ARG A 30 0.85 -3.77 10.35
N SER A 31 0.76 -3.66 11.67
CA SER A 31 -0.10 -4.55 12.47
C SER A 31 -1.58 -4.36 12.13
N THR A 32 -1.99 -3.15 11.77
CA THR A 32 -3.35 -2.87 11.32
C THR A 32 -3.67 -3.56 10.00
N ILE A 33 -2.74 -3.51 9.03
CA ILE A 33 -2.89 -4.22 7.75
C ILE A 33 -2.94 -5.74 7.97
N LEU A 34 -2.05 -6.29 8.80
CA LEU A 34 -2.00 -7.74 9.01
C LEU A 34 -3.23 -8.30 9.74
N LYS A 35 -3.95 -7.46 10.49
CA LYS A 35 -5.15 -7.84 11.26
C LYS A 35 -6.45 -7.45 10.56
N MET A 36 -6.39 -6.83 9.38
CA MET A 36 -7.59 -6.38 8.68
C MET A 36 -8.42 -7.57 8.19
N ASP A 37 -9.75 -7.42 8.23
CA ASP A 37 -10.63 -8.37 7.60
C ASP A 37 -10.45 -8.34 6.09
N LYS A 38 -10.23 -9.51 5.49
CA LYS A 38 -10.17 -9.66 4.05
C LYS A 38 -11.59 -9.83 3.54
N THR A 39 -12.08 -8.85 2.80
CA THR A 39 -13.26 -9.05 1.96
C THR A 39 -12.84 -9.95 0.81
N THR A 40 -13.19 -11.23 0.88
CA THR A 40 -12.99 -12.18 -0.23
C THR A 40 -13.78 -11.71 -1.44
N LEU A 41 -13.19 -11.74 -2.63
CA LEU A 41 -13.94 -11.50 -3.86
C LEU A 41 -15.11 -12.48 -3.95
N PRO A 42 -16.30 -12.04 -4.39
CA PRO A 42 -17.43 -12.92 -4.57
C PRO A 42 -17.12 -14.02 -5.59
N ALA A 43 -17.66 -15.22 -5.39
CA ALA A 43 -17.48 -16.37 -6.30
C ALA A 43 -18.00 -16.10 -7.73
N VAL A 44 -18.95 -15.17 -7.88
CA VAL A 44 -19.38 -14.62 -9.18
C VAL A 44 -18.93 -13.18 -9.23
N MET A 45 -17.86 -12.92 -9.98
CA MET A 45 -17.18 -11.64 -9.96
C MET A 45 -17.80 -10.67 -10.96
N LYS A 46 -18.32 -9.53 -10.49
CA LYS A 46 -18.75 -8.45 -11.39
C LYS A 46 -17.62 -7.45 -11.57
N MET A 47 -17.64 -6.72 -12.68
CA MET A 47 -16.67 -5.65 -12.97
C MET A 47 -16.51 -4.65 -11.80
N LYS A 48 -17.61 -4.34 -11.10
CA LYS A 48 -17.61 -3.49 -9.90
C LYS A 48 -16.82 -4.08 -8.73
N ASP A 49 -16.73 -5.40 -8.62
CA ASP A 49 -16.03 -6.08 -7.54
C ASP A 49 -14.50 -6.04 -7.78
N LEU A 50 -14.06 -6.08 -9.04
CA LEU A 50 -12.65 -5.78 -9.40
C LEU A 50 -12.27 -4.32 -9.09
N ILE A 51 -13.18 -3.38 -9.36
CA ILE A 51 -12.97 -1.95 -9.14
C ILE A 51 -12.98 -1.61 -7.63
N ASN A 52 -13.74 -2.34 -6.82
CA ASN A 52 -13.74 -2.16 -5.37
C ASN A 52 -12.54 -2.86 -4.71
N GLY A 53 -12.10 -4.01 -5.26
CA GLY A 53 -11.00 -4.81 -4.71
C GLY A 53 -11.36 -5.50 -3.40
N GLU A 54 -10.37 -6.14 -2.77
CA GLU A 54 -10.56 -6.99 -1.59
C GLU A 54 -10.45 -6.25 -0.25
N TYR A 55 -10.57 -4.91 -0.21
CA TYR A 55 -10.14 -4.18 0.97
C TYR A 55 -10.86 -2.86 1.24
N THR A 56 -10.87 -2.51 2.53
CA THR A 56 -11.11 -1.15 3.02
C THR A 56 -9.82 -0.62 3.64
N ILE A 57 -9.48 0.64 3.38
CA ILE A 57 -8.29 1.25 3.98
C ILE A 57 -8.51 1.41 5.49
N PRO A 58 -7.66 0.84 6.35
CA PRO A 58 -7.79 1.04 7.79
C PRO A 58 -7.54 2.50 8.18
N GLU A 59 -8.31 3.02 9.13
CA GLU A 59 -8.23 4.44 9.56
C GLU A 59 -6.82 4.88 9.96
N LYS A 60 -6.09 4.02 10.69
CA LYS A 60 -4.71 4.32 11.10
C LYS A 60 -3.75 4.45 9.92
N LEU A 61 -3.97 3.67 8.85
CA LEU A 61 -3.17 3.73 7.64
C LEU A 61 -3.50 4.99 6.82
N ASP A 62 -4.79 5.32 6.68
CA ASP A 62 -5.22 6.57 6.03
C ASP A 62 -4.68 7.79 6.77
N ARG A 63 -4.79 7.83 8.10
CA ARG A 63 -4.24 8.91 8.92
C ARG A 63 -2.73 9.04 8.74
N PHE A 64 -2.00 7.92 8.70
CA PHE A 64 -0.55 7.92 8.48
C PHE A 64 -0.20 8.56 7.13
N PHE A 65 -0.80 8.11 6.02
CA PHE A 65 -0.48 8.64 4.71
C PHE A 65 -0.96 10.08 4.49
N LYS A 66 -2.12 10.46 5.05
CA LYS A 66 -2.56 11.87 5.07
C LYS A 66 -1.56 12.76 5.80
N ALA A 67 -1.08 12.34 6.96
CA ALA A 67 -0.06 13.09 7.70
C ALA A 67 1.26 13.17 6.92
N LEU A 68 1.67 12.09 6.26
CA LEU A 68 2.89 12.04 5.44
C LEU A 68 2.81 12.97 4.21
N ILE A 69 1.69 12.97 3.49
CA ILE A 69 1.49 13.76 2.26
C ILE A 69 1.13 15.22 2.56
N GLY A 70 0.24 15.43 3.53
CA GLY A 70 -0.34 16.73 3.88
C GLY A 70 0.49 17.50 4.91
N GLY A 71 1.41 16.85 5.61
CA GLY A 71 2.15 17.46 6.71
C GLY A 71 1.23 17.82 7.87
N LYS A 72 1.54 18.89 8.62
CA LYS A 72 0.73 19.33 9.78
C LYS A 72 -0.53 20.12 9.41
N ASP A 73 -0.74 20.46 8.13
CA ASP A 73 -1.86 21.27 7.67
C ASP A 73 -3.10 20.40 7.44
N ILE A 74 -4.11 20.54 8.30
CA ILE A 74 -5.38 19.81 8.23
C ILE A 74 -6.12 20.09 6.92
N ARG A 75 -6.12 21.34 6.43
CA ARG A 75 -6.81 21.69 5.18
C ARG A 75 -6.19 20.96 3.99
N ARG A 76 -4.86 20.79 4.02
CA ARG A 76 -4.15 20.01 3.01
C ARG A 76 -4.43 18.52 3.15
N GLN A 77 -4.51 17.99 4.38
CA GLN A 77 -4.84 16.59 4.63
C GLN A 77 -6.23 16.20 4.11
N ASP A 78 -7.21 17.09 4.25
CA ASP A 78 -8.59 16.90 3.82
C ASP A 78 -8.82 17.22 2.33
N GLY A 79 -7.79 17.72 1.64
CA GLY A 79 -7.85 18.02 0.21
C GLY A 79 -8.03 16.77 -0.65
N VAL A 80 -8.80 16.90 -1.73
CA VAL A 80 -9.08 15.80 -2.69
C VAL A 80 -7.81 15.13 -3.21
N ASN A 81 -6.76 15.90 -3.49
CA ASN A 81 -5.47 15.37 -3.92
C ASN A 81 -4.77 14.55 -2.84
N CYS A 82 -4.81 14.99 -1.58
CA CYS A 82 -4.23 14.26 -0.47
C CYS A 82 -4.97 12.93 -0.26
N HIS A 83 -6.30 12.95 -0.28
CA HIS A 83 -7.09 11.73 -0.17
C HIS A 83 -6.80 10.74 -1.31
N ARG A 84 -6.74 11.21 -2.57
CA ARG A 84 -6.40 10.37 -3.73
C ARG A 84 -5.02 9.72 -3.59
N LEU A 85 -4.00 10.50 -3.20
CA LEU A 85 -2.63 10.00 -3.04
C LEU A 85 -2.50 9.08 -1.83
N SER A 86 -3.16 9.41 -0.70
CA SER A 86 -3.23 8.58 0.50
C SER A 86 -3.78 7.21 0.16
N ASN A 87 -4.92 7.17 -0.55
CA ASN A 87 -5.54 5.91 -0.96
C ASN A 87 -4.62 5.09 -1.87
N SER A 88 -3.97 5.74 -2.84
CA SER A 88 -3.03 5.08 -3.77
C SER A 88 -1.84 4.44 -3.04
N LEU A 89 -1.24 5.15 -2.08
CA LEU A 89 -0.12 4.64 -1.29
C LEU A 89 -0.56 3.58 -0.27
N ALA A 90 -1.74 3.76 0.31
CA ALA A 90 -2.34 2.77 1.20
C ALA A 90 -2.60 1.44 0.46
N SER A 91 -3.07 1.48 -0.79
CA SER A 91 -3.17 0.28 -1.63
C SER A 91 -1.82 -0.44 -1.75
N ASP A 92 -0.75 0.30 -2.07
CA ASP A 92 0.58 -0.28 -2.25
C ASP A 92 1.11 -0.88 -0.95
N ALA A 93 0.95 -0.16 0.17
CA ALA A 93 1.34 -0.64 1.48
C ALA A 93 0.59 -1.92 1.85
N ILE A 94 -0.72 -1.98 1.62
CA ILE A 94 -1.53 -3.18 1.88
C ILE A 94 -1.05 -4.35 1.06
N TYR A 95 -0.82 -4.17 -0.25
CA TYR A 95 -0.34 -5.24 -1.10
C TYR A 95 1.04 -5.75 -0.66
N CYS A 96 2.00 -4.85 -0.42
CA CYS A 96 3.37 -5.20 -0.03
C CYS A 96 3.41 -5.85 1.37
N VAL A 97 2.74 -5.27 2.37
CA VAL A 97 2.74 -5.78 3.75
C VAL A 97 2.03 -7.13 3.86
N SER A 98 0.96 -7.33 3.09
CA SER A 98 0.23 -8.60 3.02
C SER A 98 0.89 -9.65 2.11
N ASN A 99 2.05 -9.32 1.50
CA ASN A 99 2.74 -10.17 0.54
C ASN A 99 1.83 -10.64 -0.61
N GLY A 100 1.01 -9.73 -1.13
CA GLY A 100 0.06 -9.99 -2.22
C GLY A 100 -1.14 -10.86 -1.86
N THR A 101 -1.31 -11.24 -0.58
CA THR A 101 -2.47 -12.03 -0.14
C THR A 101 -3.77 -11.22 -0.04
N VAL A 102 -3.66 -9.89 -0.10
CA VAL A 102 -4.78 -8.98 -0.35
C VAL A 102 -4.53 -8.37 -1.72
N LYS A 103 -5.56 -8.32 -2.57
CA LYS A 103 -5.48 -7.72 -3.90
C LYS A 103 -6.24 -6.38 -3.95
N PRO A 104 -5.55 -5.24 -3.74
CA PRO A 104 -6.17 -3.93 -3.89
C PRO A 104 -6.64 -3.68 -5.32
N SER A 105 -7.77 -2.97 -5.46
CA SER A 105 -8.32 -2.53 -6.74
C SER A 105 -7.28 -1.90 -7.67
N LYS A 106 -6.41 -1.04 -7.15
CA LYS A 106 -5.31 -0.42 -7.90
C LYS A 106 -4.42 -1.46 -8.58
N HIS A 107 -4.02 -2.49 -7.85
CA HIS A 107 -3.09 -3.52 -8.34
C HIS A 107 -3.75 -4.47 -9.33
N ILE A 108 -5.03 -4.76 -9.15
CA ILE A 108 -5.84 -5.54 -10.08
C ILE A 108 -6.04 -4.72 -11.37
N THR A 109 -6.63 -3.54 -11.25
CA THR A 109 -7.07 -2.72 -12.38
C THR A 109 -5.90 -2.26 -13.23
N LEU A 110 -4.77 -1.86 -12.63
CA LEU A 110 -3.56 -1.50 -13.39
C LEU A 110 -3.01 -2.71 -14.16
N GLY A 111 -2.93 -3.87 -13.53
CA GLY A 111 -2.48 -5.11 -14.16
C GLY A 111 -3.39 -5.51 -15.33
N MET A 112 -4.70 -5.55 -15.09
CA MET A 112 -5.71 -5.84 -16.11
C MET A 112 -5.63 -4.87 -17.29
N THR A 113 -5.54 -3.57 -17.04
CA THR A 113 -5.47 -2.54 -18.08
C THR A 113 -4.22 -2.70 -18.95
N VAL A 114 -3.06 -2.93 -18.33
CA VAL A 114 -1.82 -3.11 -19.09
C VAL A 114 -1.88 -4.40 -19.89
N LYS A 115 -2.47 -5.46 -19.34
CA LYS A 115 -2.64 -6.73 -20.03
C LYS A 115 -3.59 -6.59 -21.22
N SER A 116 -4.73 -5.92 -21.06
CA SER A 116 -5.69 -5.71 -22.14
C SER A 116 -5.12 -4.84 -23.27
N LEU A 117 -4.31 -3.84 -22.94
CA LEU A 117 -3.72 -2.94 -23.93
C LEU A 117 -2.53 -3.55 -24.67
N THR A 118 -1.74 -4.39 -24.01
CA THR A 118 -0.45 -4.87 -24.56
C THR A 118 -0.42 -6.35 -24.88
N SER A 119 -1.34 -7.14 -24.33
CA SER A 119 -1.31 -8.62 -24.34
C SER A 119 0.04 -9.23 -23.91
N SER A 120 0.86 -8.47 -23.16
CA SER A 120 2.25 -8.82 -22.89
C SER A 120 2.45 -9.25 -21.45
N ARG A 121 2.60 -10.56 -21.23
CA ARG A 121 3.01 -11.13 -19.94
C ARG A 121 4.34 -10.55 -19.45
N LYS A 122 5.26 -10.19 -20.35
CA LYS A 122 6.53 -9.55 -19.99
C LYS A 122 6.31 -8.19 -19.31
N MET A 123 5.39 -7.37 -19.84
CA MET A 123 5.07 -6.07 -19.25
C MET A 123 4.46 -6.22 -17.84
N ILE A 124 3.54 -7.18 -17.67
CA ILE A 124 2.95 -7.49 -16.37
C ILE A 124 4.01 -7.94 -15.37
N ASN A 125 4.93 -8.82 -15.77
CA ASN A 125 6.01 -9.28 -14.90
C ASN A 125 6.94 -8.14 -14.46
N ILE A 126 7.23 -7.17 -15.35
CA ILE A 126 8.01 -5.99 -14.99
C ILE A 126 7.26 -5.15 -13.94
N LEU A 127 5.98 -4.85 -14.17
CA LEU A 127 5.17 -4.04 -13.25
C LEU A 127 4.98 -4.73 -11.90
N ASN A 128 4.76 -6.04 -11.89
CA ASN A 128 4.67 -6.82 -10.66
C ASN A 128 5.99 -6.79 -9.89
N ARG A 129 7.14 -6.93 -10.57
CA ARG A 129 8.47 -6.83 -9.95
C ARG A 129 8.74 -5.45 -9.34
N LEU A 130 8.16 -4.39 -9.93
CA LEU A 130 8.21 -3.04 -9.39
C LEU A 130 7.17 -2.79 -8.27
N GLY A 131 6.35 -3.79 -7.92
CA GLY A 131 5.35 -3.68 -6.86
C GLY A 131 4.12 -2.87 -7.25
N HIS A 132 3.78 -2.78 -8.53
CA HIS A 132 2.68 -1.95 -9.03
C HIS A 132 1.41 -2.72 -9.41
N CYS A 133 1.49 -4.04 -9.59
CA CYS A 133 0.31 -4.86 -9.90
C CYS A 133 0.43 -6.29 -9.37
N CYS A 134 -0.70 -6.99 -9.41
CA CYS A 134 -0.75 -8.43 -9.17
C CYS A 134 0.10 -9.21 -10.19
N ASN A 135 0.52 -10.42 -9.82
CA ASN A 135 1.24 -11.29 -10.74
C ASN A 135 0.32 -11.75 -11.90
N CYS A 136 0.92 -12.18 -13.01
CA CYS A 136 0.17 -12.51 -14.22
C CYS A 136 -0.83 -13.66 -14.02
N ASN A 137 -0.48 -14.67 -13.23
CA ASN A 137 -1.36 -15.82 -12.98
C ASN A 137 -2.60 -15.39 -12.19
N SER A 138 -2.44 -14.58 -11.14
CA SER A 138 -3.56 -14.03 -10.39
C SER A 138 -4.47 -13.17 -11.27
N LEU A 139 -3.94 -12.44 -12.25
CA LEU A 139 -4.78 -11.68 -13.19
C LEU A 139 -5.55 -12.60 -14.15
N GLU A 140 -4.93 -13.70 -14.60
CA GLU A 140 -5.59 -14.71 -15.46
C GLU A 140 -6.71 -15.47 -14.74
N GLU A 141 -6.50 -15.79 -13.46
CA GLU A 141 -7.54 -16.36 -12.58
C GLU A 141 -8.73 -15.40 -12.48
N LEU A 142 -8.48 -14.13 -12.15
CA LEU A 142 -9.52 -13.09 -12.05
C LEU A 142 -10.28 -12.87 -13.37
N GLU A 143 -9.61 -12.91 -14.53
CA GLU A 143 -10.26 -12.82 -15.84
C GLU A 143 -11.19 -14.00 -16.11
N THR A 144 -10.74 -15.20 -15.76
CA THR A 144 -11.52 -16.42 -15.97
C THR A 144 -12.77 -16.39 -15.08
N GLU A 145 -12.65 -15.93 -13.83
CA GLU A 145 -13.76 -15.79 -12.89
C GLU A 145 -14.75 -14.68 -13.28
N ALA A 146 -14.30 -13.60 -13.94
CA ALA A 146 -15.14 -12.49 -14.37
C ALA A 146 -15.89 -12.74 -15.70
N THR A 147 -15.54 -13.80 -16.44
CA THR A 147 -16.12 -14.12 -17.75
C THR A 147 -17.19 -15.23 -17.69
N ILE A 148 -17.43 -15.81 -16.51
CA ILE A 148 -18.44 -16.85 -16.26
C ILE A 148 -19.79 -16.23 -15.84
#